data_AF-A0A7X7H4Z5-F1
#
_entry.id   AF-A0A7X7H4Z5-F1
#
_cell.length_a   1.000
_cell.length_b   1.000
_cell.length_c   1.000
_cell.angle_alpha   90.00
_cell.angle_beta   90.00
_cell.angle_gamma   90.00
#
_symmetry.space_group_name_H-M   'P 1'
#
loop_
_entity.id
_entity.type
_entity.pdbx_description
1 polymer ?
#
loop_
_entity_poly.entity_id
_entity_poly.type
_entity_poly.pdbx_seq_one_letter_code
_entity_poly.pdbx_strand_id
1 'polypeptide(L)'
;MSLFFNQLAERTIAKAQQQGELDNLPNQGKSLDLDDDYARTPETLRMGYKILKNSGFLPPELESRQEAVTLAKLIASTDDRDEMTLNALDRKLKRLLQKMEVTGFDTRFIEEYLRHKSP
;
A
#
# COMPACT_ATOMS: atom_id res chain seq x y z
N MET A 1 -3.69 25.74 -15.57
CA MET A 1 -2.71 25.94 -14.49
C MET A 1 -1.73 24.75 -14.45
N SER A 2 -0.64 24.77 -15.22
CA SER A 2 0.34 23.65 -15.27
C SER A 2 1.75 24.10 -15.72
N LEU A 3 1.86 25.13 -16.56
CA LEU A 3 3.15 25.62 -17.09
C LEU A 3 4.16 26.06 -16.01
N PHE A 4 3.70 26.66 -14.91
CA PHE A 4 4.59 27.12 -13.84
C PHE A 4 5.30 25.96 -13.13
N PHE A 5 4.57 24.88 -12.81
CA PHE A 5 5.15 23.70 -12.16
C PHE A 5 6.13 22.98 -13.09
N ASN A 6 5.83 22.90 -14.39
CA ASN A 6 6.76 22.35 -15.38
C ASN A 6 8.05 23.16 -15.44
N GLN A 7 7.96 24.49 -15.53
CA GLN A 7 9.15 25.36 -15.57
C GLN A 7 9.97 25.28 -14.27
N LEU A 8 9.31 25.15 -13.12
CA LEU A 8 9.97 24.98 -11.85
C LEU A 8 10.68 23.63 -11.76
N ALA A 9 10.03 22.54 -12.19
CA ALA A 9 10.62 21.21 -12.24
C ALA A 9 11.85 21.17 -13.16
N GLU A 10 11.75 21.69 -14.38
CA GLU A 10 12.85 21.76 -15.34
C GLU A 10 14.06 22.51 -14.79
N ARG A 11 13.83 23.67 -14.15
CA ARG A 11 14.90 24.45 -13.52
C ARG A 11 15.60 23.70 -12.39
N THR A 12 14.83 22.99 -11.56
CA THR A 12 15.37 22.19 -10.46
C THR A 12 16.21 21.03 -10.98
N ILE A 13 15.72 20.32 -12.00
CA ILE A 13 16.43 19.20 -12.63
C ILE A 13 17.75 19.70 -13.26
N ALA A 14 17.71 20.79 -14.03
CA ALA A 14 18.90 21.35 -14.66
C ALA A 14 19.95 21.80 -13.63
N LYS A 15 19.51 22.37 -12.50
CA LYS A 15 20.41 22.76 -11.41
C LYS A 15 21.07 21.55 -10.75
N ALA A 16 20.29 20.51 -10.43
CA ALA A 16 20.80 19.27 -9.85
C ALA A 16 21.82 18.57 -10.78
N GLN A 17 21.58 18.59 -12.10
CA GLN A 17 22.53 18.12 -13.10
C GLN A 17 23.84 18.90 -13.09
N GLN A 18 23.78 20.25 -13.09
CA GLN A 18 24.98 21.09 -13.06
C GLN A 18 25.81 20.91 -11.79
N GLN A 19 25.16 20.58 -10.68
CA GLN A 19 25.81 20.34 -9.38
C GLN A 19 26.33 18.91 -9.22
N GLY A 20 26.09 18.02 -10.20
CA GLY A 20 26.45 16.60 -10.12
C GLY A 20 25.65 15.81 -9.09
N GLU A 21 24.52 16.35 -8.59
CA GLU A 21 23.67 15.68 -7.60
C GLU A 21 22.98 14.43 -8.16
N LEU A 22 22.94 14.29 -9.49
CA LEU A 22 22.41 13.13 -10.20
C LEU A 22 23.51 12.13 -10.62
N ASP A 23 24.77 12.41 -10.30
CA ASP A 23 25.89 11.50 -10.56
C ASP A 23 26.09 10.53 -9.40
N ASN A 24 26.49 9.29 -9.70
CA ASN A 24 26.68 8.19 -8.74
C ASN A 24 25.47 7.91 -7.83
N LEU A 25 24.26 8.01 -8.38
CA LEU A 25 23.06 7.66 -7.61
C LEU A 25 23.15 6.20 -7.13
N PRO A 26 22.61 5.87 -5.94
CA PRO A 26 22.77 4.54 -5.32
C PRO A 26 22.37 3.36 -6.22
N ASN A 27 21.48 3.60 -7.19
CA ASN A 27 20.95 2.62 -8.13
C ASN A 27 21.30 2.92 -9.59
N GLN A 28 22.22 3.85 -9.86
CA GLN A 28 22.62 4.19 -11.21
C GLN A 28 23.22 2.97 -11.93
N GLY A 29 22.68 2.66 -13.11
CA GLY A 29 23.11 1.51 -13.93
C GLY A 29 22.73 0.14 -13.39
N LYS A 30 22.05 0.05 -12.23
CA LYS A 30 21.55 -1.22 -11.69
C LYS A 30 20.20 -1.56 -12.33
N SER A 31 19.92 -2.86 -12.47
CA SER A 31 18.59 -3.33 -12.89
C SER A 31 17.53 -2.80 -11.93
N LEU A 32 16.39 -2.36 -12.47
CA LEU A 32 15.26 -1.98 -11.65
C LEU A 32 14.78 -3.21 -10.88
N ASP A 33 14.68 -3.10 -9.56
CA ASP A 33 14.00 -4.10 -8.75
C ASP A 33 12.49 -3.86 -8.87
N LEU A 34 11.86 -4.69 -9.71
CA LEU A 34 10.41 -4.72 -9.82
C LEU A 34 9.91 -5.61 -8.68
N ASP A 35 9.67 -4.99 -7.51
CA ASP A 35 9.01 -5.65 -6.38
C ASP A 35 7.90 -6.60 -6.87
N ASP A 36 7.76 -7.77 -6.24
CA ASP A 36 6.69 -8.74 -6.54
C ASP A 36 5.29 -8.10 -6.53
N ASP A 37 5.10 -7.07 -5.72
CA ASP A 37 3.87 -6.28 -5.65
C ASP A 37 3.58 -5.50 -6.94
N TYR A 38 4.60 -5.02 -7.65
CA TYR A 38 4.44 -4.32 -8.92
C TYR A 38 3.90 -5.26 -10.01
N ALA A 39 4.42 -6.49 -10.06
CA ALA A 39 3.94 -7.52 -10.99
C ALA A 39 2.50 -7.98 -10.65
N ARG A 40 2.13 -7.97 -9.37
CA ARG A 40 0.79 -8.31 -8.87
C ARG A 40 -0.25 -7.21 -9.04
N THR A 41 0.19 -5.97 -9.25
CA THR A 41 -0.71 -4.82 -9.43
C THR A 41 -1.25 -4.77 -10.87
N PRO A 42 -2.57 -4.58 -11.08
CA PRO A 42 -3.14 -4.39 -12.40
C PRO A 42 -2.43 -3.27 -13.19
N GLU A 43 -2.25 -3.46 -14.50
CA GLU A 43 -1.50 -2.52 -15.36
C GLU A 43 -1.97 -1.07 -15.24
N THR A 44 -3.28 -0.87 -15.22
CA THR A 44 -3.92 0.45 -15.11
C THR A 44 -3.63 1.16 -13.78
N LEU A 45 -3.25 0.42 -12.73
CA LEU A 45 -3.03 0.93 -11.38
C LEU A 45 -1.55 1.01 -10.99
N ARG A 46 -0.66 0.30 -11.70
CA ARG A 46 0.78 0.18 -11.39
C ARG A 46 1.47 1.52 -11.19
N MET A 47 1.23 2.48 -12.08
CA MET A 47 1.87 3.80 -11.99
C MET A 47 1.40 4.59 -10.76
N GLY A 48 0.10 4.61 -10.49
CA GLY A 48 -0.45 5.28 -9.30
C GLY A 48 0.10 4.68 -8.01
N TYR A 49 0.12 3.36 -7.93
CA TYR A 49 0.66 2.63 -6.77
C TYR A 49 2.16 2.87 -6.57
N LYS A 50 2.95 2.89 -7.65
CA LYS A 50 4.39 3.13 -7.57
C LYS A 50 4.69 4.55 -7.11
N ILE A 51 3.94 5.55 -7.58
CA ILE A 51 4.08 6.94 -7.12
C ILE A 51 3.78 7.05 -5.63
N LEU A 52 2.68 6.46 -5.17
CA LEU A 52 2.27 6.50 -3.77
C LEU A 52 3.30 5.79 -2.86
N LYS A 53 3.73 4.58 -3.22
CA LYS A 53 4.78 3.85 -2.50
C LYS A 53 6.07 4.66 -2.40
N ASN A 54 6.47 5.32 -3.48
CA ASN A 54 7.69 6.13 -3.52
C ASN A 54 7.58 7.44 -2.72
N SER A 55 6.38 8.00 -2.55
CA SER A 55 6.16 9.24 -1.79
C SER A 55 5.96 9.02 -0.29
N GLY A 56 6.00 7.76 0.17
CA GLY A 56 5.73 7.39 1.56
C GLY A 56 4.25 7.38 1.93
N PHE A 57 3.34 7.52 0.95
CA PHE A 57 1.90 7.45 1.17
C PHE A 57 1.39 6.05 0.83
N LEU A 58 0.68 5.41 1.77
CA LEU A 58 0.00 4.16 1.47
C LEU A 58 -1.25 4.47 0.64
N PRO A 59 -1.46 3.83 -0.53
CA PRO A 59 -2.73 3.84 -1.23
C PRO A 59 -3.88 3.48 -0.26
N PRO A 60 -5.06 4.12 -0.36
CA PRO A 60 -6.20 3.85 0.53
C PRO A 60 -6.62 2.37 0.56
N GLU A 61 -6.29 1.64 -0.50
CA GLU A 61 -6.45 0.20 -0.63
C GLU A 61 -5.52 -0.58 0.29
N LEU A 62 -4.24 -0.19 0.35
CA LEU A 62 -3.26 -0.81 1.23
C LEU A 62 -3.52 -0.43 2.69
N GLU A 63 -4.03 0.77 2.95
CA GLU A 63 -4.49 1.18 4.28
C GLU A 63 -5.63 0.30 4.77
N SER A 64 -6.66 0.09 3.94
CA SER A 64 -7.79 -0.79 4.25
C SER A 64 -7.33 -2.24 4.45
N ARG A 65 -6.38 -2.71 3.64
CA ARG A 65 -5.77 -4.05 3.76
C ARG A 65 -5.04 -4.20 5.10
N GLN A 66 -4.28 -3.19 5.52
CA GLN A 66 -3.54 -3.18 6.77
C GLN A 66 -4.47 -3.08 7.99
N GLU A 67 -5.54 -2.29 7.91
CA GLU A 67 -6.57 -2.26 8.95
C GLU A 67 -7.24 -3.63 9.10
N ALA A 68 -7.60 -4.29 8.00
CA ALA A 68 -8.22 -5.62 8.03
C ALA A 68 -7.30 -6.67 8.69
N VAL A 69 -5.99 -6.68 8.36
CA VAL A 69 -5.00 -7.54 9.03
C VAL A 69 -4.90 -7.21 10.52
N THR A 70 -4.93 -5.94 10.89
CA THR A 70 -4.84 -5.50 12.29
C THR A 70 -6.06 -5.95 13.08
N LEU A 71 -7.27 -5.83 12.51
CA LEU A 71 -8.50 -6.33 13.12
C LEU A 71 -8.47 -7.85 13.28
N ALA A 72 -8.02 -8.60 12.28
CA ALA A 72 -7.86 -10.05 12.38
C ALA A 72 -6.85 -10.45 13.47
N LYS A 73 -5.74 -9.71 13.61
CA LYS A 73 -4.77 -9.92 14.70
C LYS A 73 -5.38 -9.68 16.07
N LEU A 74 -6.14 -8.59 16.22
CA LEU A 74 -6.81 -8.25 17.47
C LEU A 74 -7.77 -9.35 17.88
N ILE A 75 -8.64 -9.79 16.96
CA ILE A 75 -9.58 -10.92 17.19
C ILE A 75 -8.82 -12.16 17.66
N ALA A 76 -7.73 -12.54 16.98
CA ALA A 76 -6.94 -13.70 17.34
C ALA A 76 -6.16 -13.57 18.67
N SER A 77 -6.04 -12.36 19.23
CA SER A 77 -5.32 -12.09 20.48
C SER A 77 -6.24 -11.76 21.66
N THR A 78 -7.54 -11.58 21.40
CA THR A 78 -8.54 -11.32 22.44
C THR A 78 -8.93 -12.64 23.12
N ASP A 79 -9.07 -12.62 24.45
CA ASP A 79 -9.51 -13.77 25.24
C ASP A 79 -10.96 -14.12 24.89
N ASP A 80 -11.25 -15.40 24.68
CA ASP A 80 -12.59 -15.92 24.33
C ASP A 80 -13.66 -15.54 25.36
N ARG A 81 -13.25 -15.22 26.60
CA ARG A 81 -14.15 -14.75 27.67
C ARG A 81 -14.66 -13.32 27.46
N ASP A 82 -14.08 -12.54 26.56
CA ASP A 82 -14.56 -11.21 26.17
C ASP A 82 -15.34 -11.26 24.84
N GLU A 83 -16.45 -12.00 24.89
CA GLU A 83 -17.32 -12.25 23.74
C GLU A 83 -17.90 -10.96 23.15
N MET A 84 -18.08 -9.91 23.96
CA MET A 84 -18.57 -8.61 23.52
C MET A 84 -17.54 -7.89 22.64
N THR A 85 -16.28 -7.87 23.06
CA THR A 85 -15.18 -7.27 22.29
C THR A 85 -14.91 -8.04 21.00
N LEU A 86 -14.91 -9.38 21.06
CA LEU A 86 -14.74 -10.24 19.88
C LEU A 86 -15.82 -9.98 18.83
N ASN A 87 -17.10 -9.94 19.23
CA ASN A 87 -18.21 -9.65 18.34
C ASN A 87 -18.12 -8.24 17.73
N ALA A 88 -17.65 -7.24 18.49
CA ALA A 88 -17.47 -5.88 18.00
C ALA A 88 -16.36 -5.79 16.94
N LEU A 89 -15.23 -6.46 17.17
CA LEU A 89 -14.12 -6.52 16.23
C LEU A 89 -14.49 -7.28 14.95
N ASP A 90 -15.18 -8.41 15.06
CA ASP A 90 -15.65 -9.20 13.91
C ASP A 90 -16.64 -8.40 13.04
N ARG A 91 -17.59 -7.69 13.66
CA ARG A 91 -18.48 -6.77 12.94
C ARG A 91 -17.72 -5.64 12.25
N LYS A 92 -16.65 -5.14 12.85
CA LYS A 92 -15.81 -4.10 12.23
C LYS A 92 -15.06 -4.67 11.02
N LEU A 93 -14.46 -5.85 11.15
CA LEU A 93 -13.78 -6.54 10.06
C LEU A 93 -14.73 -6.82 8.88
N LYS A 94 -15.92 -7.37 9.14
CA LYS A 94 -16.94 -7.65 8.10
C LYS A 94 -17.36 -6.40 7.33
N ARG A 95 -17.61 -5.28 8.03
CA ARG A 95 -17.96 -4.00 7.38
C ARG A 95 -16.83 -3.47 6.50
N LEU A 96 -15.59 -3.59 6.97
CA LEU A 96 -14.42 -3.18 6.19
C LEU A 96 -14.28 -4.02 4.92
N LEU A 97 -14.43 -5.34 5.01
CA LEU A 97 -14.38 -6.23 3.85
C LEU A 97 -15.50 -5.95 2.84
N GLN A 98 -16.73 -5.74 3.30
CA GLN A 98 -17.82 -5.33 2.42
C GLN A 98 -17.53 -4.02 1.69
N LYS A 99 -16.97 -3.02 2.39
CA LYS A 99 -16.56 -1.77 1.77
C LYS A 99 -15.52 -2.01 0.68
N MET A 100 -14.53 -2.86 0.95
CA MET A 100 -13.48 -3.23 -0.01
C MET A 100 -14.06 -3.92 -1.25
N GLU A 101 -15.00 -4.85 -1.08
CA GLU A 101 -15.66 -5.54 -2.19
C GLU A 101 -16.46 -4.58 -3.08
N VAL A 102 -17.24 -3.67 -2.49
CA VAL A 102 -18.01 -2.66 -3.24
C VAL A 102 -17.09 -1.74 -4.05
N THR A 103 -15.90 -1.45 -3.54
CA THR A 103 -14.88 -0.66 -4.24
C THR A 103 -14.03 -1.48 -5.24
N GLY A 104 -14.29 -2.78 -5.38
CA GLY A 104 -13.63 -3.65 -6.35
C GLY A 104 -12.26 -4.18 -5.91
N PHE A 105 -11.95 -4.16 -4.61
CA PHE A 105 -10.69 -4.66 -4.07
C PHE A 105 -10.79 -6.12 -3.61
N ASP A 106 -9.70 -6.87 -3.79
CA ASP A 106 -9.62 -8.28 -3.40
C ASP A 106 -9.59 -8.45 -1.88
N THR A 107 -10.51 -9.26 -1.35
CA THR A 107 -10.62 -9.61 0.08
C THR A 107 -10.02 -10.97 0.42
N ARG A 108 -9.67 -11.81 -0.58
CA ARG A 108 -9.16 -13.18 -0.38
C ARG A 108 -7.85 -13.25 0.40
N PHE A 109 -7.11 -12.15 0.46
CA PHE A 109 -5.89 -12.06 1.26
C PHE A 109 -6.12 -12.27 2.76
N ILE A 110 -7.32 -11.97 3.28
CA ILE A 110 -7.64 -12.24 4.68
C ILE A 110 -7.74 -13.74 4.94
N GLU A 111 -8.33 -14.50 4.00
CA GLU A 111 -8.39 -15.96 4.13
C GLU A 111 -6.98 -16.58 4.08
N GLU A 112 -6.12 -16.07 3.20
CA GLU A 112 -4.72 -16.47 3.12
C GLU A 112 -3.96 -16.13 4.40
N TYR A 113 -4.21 -14.93 4.97
CA TYR A 113 -3.62 -14.48 6.24
C TYR A 113 -4.03 -15.36 7.42
N LEU A 114 -5.32 -15.70 7.53
CA LEU A 114 -5.84 -16.57 8.58
C LEU A 114 -5.33 -18.02 8.43
N ARG A 115 -5.18 -18.50 7.19
CA ARG A 115 -4.66 -19.84 6.89
C ARG A 115 -3.19 -20.00 7.28
N HIS A 116 -2.34 -19.02 6.99
CA HIS A 116 -0.91 -19.05 7.33
C HIS A 116 -0.61 -18.85 8.82
N LYS A 117 -1.63 -18.60 9.64
CA LYS A 117 -1.50 -18.47 11.11
C LYS A 117 -2.20 -19.62 11.87
N SER A 118 -2.67 -20.65 11.17
CA SER A 118 -3.03 -21.91 11.84
C SER A 118 -1.71 -22.58 12.28
N PRO A 119 -1.56 -22.89 13.58
CA PRO A 119 -0.40 -23.64 14.08
C PRO A 119 -0.29 -25.03 13.43
#